data_AF-A0A6A5A710-F1
#
_entry.id   AF-A0A6A5A710-F1
#
_cell.length_a   1.000
_cell.length_b   1.000
_cell.length_c   1.000
_cell.angle_alpha   90.00
_cell.angle_beta   90.00
_cell.angle_gamma   90.00
#
_symmetry.space_group_name_H-M   'P 1'
#
loop_
_entity.id
_entity.type
_entity.pdbx_description
1 polymer ?
#
loop_
_entity_poly.entity_id
_entity_poly.type
_entity_poly.pdbx_seq_one_letter_code
_entity_poly.pdbx_strand_id
1 'polypeptide(L)'
;MALVVRAMTEEIDQGEWIEIVYKLSVYLRAQSNLILSMGVTCLKKTNRWLHLDMVVDFILKYNSRITSYIAHRPNNAAKPPVLTPTFWVITAAVTPAIAHMNRTFVELQDRSLIISQQRGFLDSMLTDLVVLFSIKDARTDVAGMDQLRADEFYKEEEW
;
A
#
# COMPACT_ATOMS: atom_id res chain seq x y z
N MET A 1 -5.70 5.54 -11.36
CA MET A 1 -5.40 5.14 -9.96
C MET A 1 -5.95 3.77 -9.60
N ALA A 2 -7.27 3.51 -9.57
CA ALA A 2 -7.81 2.21 -9.11
C ALA A 2 -7.25 0.97 -9.83
N LEU A 3 -6.95 1.05 -11.13
CA LEU A 3 -6.30 -0.03 -11.90
C LEU A 3 -4.84 -0.28 -11.48
N VAL A 4 -4.08 0.80 -11.25
CA VAL A 4 -2.68 0.73 -10.79
C VAL A 4 -2.62 0.10 -9.40
N VAL A 5 -3.51 0.53 -8.48
CA VAL A 5 -3.63 -0.05 -7.15
C VAL A 5 -3.82 -1.55 -7.22
N ARG A 6 -4.80 -1.98 -8.04
CA ARG A 6 -5.14 -3.39 -8.18
C ARG A 6 -3.97 -4.20 -8.70
N ALA A 7 -3.37 -3.78 -9.82
CA ALA A 7 -2.24 -4.47 -10.42
C ALA A 7 -1.06 -4.61 -9.43
N MET A 8 -0.69 -3.52 -8.76
CA MET A 8 0.42 -3.55 -7.78
C MET A 8 0.11 -4.45 -6.57
N THR A 9 -1.13 -4.47 -6.09
CA THR A 9 -1.51 -5.34 -4.97
C THR A 9 -1.63 -6.81 -5.35
N GLU A 10 -1.87 -7.12 -6.63
CA GLU A 10 -1.90 -8.50 -7.16
C GLU A 10 -0.47 -9.08 -7.25
N GLU A 11 0.55 -8.24 -7.46
CA GLU A 11 1.95 -8.67 -7.45
C GLU A 11 2.49 -8.99 -6.05
N ILE A 12 1.89 -8.41 -5.00
CA ILE A 12 2.30 -8.66 -3.62
C ILE A 12 1.74 -10.00 -3.17
N ASP A 13 2.62 -10.98 -2.92
CA ASP A 13 2.25 -12.30 -2.40
C ASP A 13 1.20 -12.99 -3.30
N GLN A 14 1.31 -12.81 -4.62
CA GLN A 14 0.36 -13.32 -5.62
C GLN A 14 -1.11 -12.92 -5.34
N GLY A 15 -1.30 -11.77 -4.69
CA GLY A 15 -2.61 -11.24 -4.32
C GLY A 15 -3.18 -11.81 -3.02
N GLU A 16 -2.54 -12.79 -2.38
CA GLU A 16 -3.01 -13.36 -1.12
C GLU A 16 -3.03 -12.30 -0.01
N TRP A 17 -1.98 -11.47 0.05
CA TRP A 17 -1.89 -10.40 1.04
C TRP A 17 -3.09 -9.45 0.99
N ILE A 18 -3.44 -8.94 -0.19
CA ILE A 18 -4.55 -7.98 -0.34
C ILE A 18 -5.90 -8.65 -0.08
N GLU A 19 -6.05 -9.94 -0.38
CA GLU A 19 -7.24 -10.71 -0.04
C GLU A 19 -7.39 -10.86 1.48
N ILE A 20 -6.31 -11.12 2.22
CA ILE A 20 -6.31 -11.19 3.69
C ILE A 20 -6.65 -9.82 4.28
N VAL A 21 -6.01 -8.73 3.80
CA VAL A 21 -6.34 -7.35 4.22
C VAL A 21 -7.84 -7.09 4.04
N TYR A 22 -8.39 -7.49 2.90
CA TYR A 22 -9.82 -7.33 2.63
C TYR A 22 -10.69 -8.13 3.60
N LYS A 23 -10.46 -9.45 3.73
CA LYS A 23 -11.20 -10.33 4.63
C LYS A 23 -11.14 -9.85 6.07
N LEU A 24 -9.97 -9.38 6.51
CA LEU A 24 -9.77 -8.83 7.85
C LEU A 24 -10.58 -7.55 8.04
N SER A 25 -10.56 -6.63 7.07
CA SER A 25 -11.35 -5.40 7.14
C SER A 25 -12.87 -5.68 7.23
N VAL A 26 -13.36 -6.68 6.50
CA VAL A 26 -14.78 -7.08 6.53
C VAL A 26 -15.11 -7.71 7.88
N TYR A 27 -14.26 -8.64 8.35
CA TYR A 27 -14.41 -9.28 9.64
C TYR A 27 -14.50 -8.25 10.77
N LEU A 28 -13.53 -7.32 10.85
CA LEU A 28 -13.45 -6.30 11.91
C LEU A 28 -14.66 -5.36 11.92
N ARG A 29 -15.20 -4.99 10.75
CA ARG A 29 -16.43 -4.16 10.68
C ARG A 29 -17.64 -4.86 11.29
N ALA A 30 -17.71 -6.18 11.22
CA ALA A 30 -18.78 -6.96 11.83
C ALA A 30 -18.62 -7.11 13.36
N GLN A 31 -17.48 -6.70 13.94
CA GLN A 31 -17.19 -6.83 15.37
C GLN A 31 -17.44 -5.51 16.11
N SER A 32 -18.71 -5.13 16.30
CA SER A 32 -19.09 -3.90 17.02
C SER A 32 -18.46 -3.77 18.40
N ASN A 33 -18.35 -4.87 19.16
CA ASN A 33 -17.74 -4.88 20.49
C ASN A 33 -16.25 -4.51 20.47
N LEU A 34 -15.52 -4.96 19.46
CA LEU A 34 -14.10 -4.63 19.29
C LEU A 34 -13.91 -3.17 18.90
N ILE A 35 -14.78 -2.65 18.03
CA ILE A 35 -14.78 -1.25 17.60
C ILE A 35 -15.10 -0.31 18.77
N LEU A 36 -16.08 -0.66 19.60
CA LEU A 36 -16.43 0.07 20.83
C LEU A 36 -15.28 0.02 21.85
N SER A 37 -14.68 -1.15 22.10
CA SER A 37 -13.57 -1.27 23.05
C SER A 37 -12.31 -0.54 22.61
N MET A 38 -12.11 -0.40 21.30
CA MET A 38 -11.01 0.39 20.75
C MET A 38 -11.30 1.89 20.71
N GLY A 39 -12.55 2.33 20.85
CA GLY A 39 -12.95 3.73 20.78
C GLY A 39 -12.74 4.36 19.40
N VAL A 40 -12.80 3.55 18.34
CA VAL A 40 -12.48 3.96 16.96
C VAL A 40 -13.57 3.52 16.00
N THR A 41 -13.70 4.18 14.86
CA THR A 41 -14.57 3.71 13.77
C THR A 41 -13.78 2.81 12.84
N CYS A 42 -14.29 1.60 12.56
CA CYS A 42 -13.67 0.74 11.54
C CYS A 42 -13.82 1.37 10.15
N LEU A 43 -12.71 1.47 9.42
CA LEU A 43 -12.69 2.13 8.12
C LEU A 43 -13.51 1.36 7.09
N LYS A 44 -14.43 2.05 6.39
CA LYS A 44 -15.17 1.50 5.24
C LYS A 44 -14.26 1.36 4.02
N LYS A 45 -14.46 0.28 3.26
CA LYS A 45 -13.74 0.07 2.00
C LYS A 45 -14.19 1.12 0.98
N THR A 46 -13.21 1.78 0.36
CA THR A 46 -13.36 2.24 -1.02
C THR A 46 -12.12 1.77 -1.81
N ASN A 47 -12.24 1.58 -3.12
CA ASN A 47 -11.18 1.04 -3.99
C ASN A 47 -10.09 2.07 -4.33
N ARG A 48 -9.77 2.98 -3.42
CA ARG A 48 -8.80 4.06 -3.62
C ARG A 48 -7.54 3.78 -2.79
N TRP A 49 -6.37 4.06 -3.36
CA TRP A 49 -5.06 3.87 -2.70
C TRP A 49 -5.00 4.51 -1.30
N LEU A 50 -5.60 5.70 -1.16
CA LEU A 50 -5.76 6.39 0.13
C LEU A 50 -6.49 5.56 1.18
N HIS A 51 -7.50 4.79 0.79
CA HIS A 51 -8.21 3.93 1.72
C HIS A 51 -7.44 2.67 2.07
N LEU A 52 -6.65 2.12 1.13
CA LEU A 52 -5.79 0.98 1.42
C LEU A 52 -4.80 1.35 2.52
N ASP A 53 -4.14 2.50 2.39
CA ASP A 53 -3.22 3.08 3.38
C ASP A 53 -3.83 3.23 4.76
N MET A 54 -4.99 3.89 4.84
CA MET A 54 -5.70 4.03 6.11
C MET A 54 -6.04 2.67 6.74
N VAL A 55 -6.39 1.66 5.93
CA VAL A 55 -6.72 0.32 6.41
C VAL A 55 -5.48 -0.41 6.93
N VAL A 56 -4.37 -0.39 6.20
CA VAL A 56 -3.14 -1.06 6.64
C VAL A 56 -2.51 -0.36 7.84
N ASP A 57 -2.53 0.97 7.89
CA ASP A 57 -2.11 1.76 9.05
C ASP A 57 -2.96 1.42 10.29
N PHE A 58 -4.29 1.34 10.13
CA PHE A 58 -5.18 0.90 11.19
C PHE A 58 -4.84 -0.52 11.69
N ILE A 59 -4.63 -1.47 10.77
CA ILE A 59 -4.31 -2.86 11.10
C ILE A 59 -3.00 -2.95 11.89
N LEU A 60 -1.97 -2.21 11.48
CA LEU A 60 -0.69 -2.17 12.18
C LEU A 60 -0.81 -1.49 13.55
N LYS A 61 -1.45 -0.31 13.60
CA LYS A 61 -1.64 0.47 14.83
C LYS A 61 -2.36 -0.32 15.92
N TYR A 62 -3.32 -1.16 15.54
CA TYR A 62 -4.13 -1.95 16.48
C TYR A 62 -3.81 -3.45 16.47
N ASN A 63 -2.67 -3.87 15.90
CA ASN A 63 -2.30 -5.28 15.75
C ASN A 63 -2.47 -6.08 17.05
N SER A 64 -1.90 -5.61 18.17
CA SER A 64 -1.96 -6.32 19.45
C SER A 64 -3.41 -6.57 19.93
N ARG A 65 -4.29 -5.58 19.76
CA ARG A 65 -5.70 -5.67 20.13
C ARG A 65 -6.48 -6.59 19.19
N ILE A 66 -6.24 -6.49 17.89
CA ILE A 66 -6.85 -7.34 16.87
C ILE A 66 -6.47 -8.80 17.11
N THR A 67 -5.17 -9.08 17.30
CA THR A 67 -4.64 -10.43 17.52
C THR A 67 -5.16 -11.01 18.84
N SER A 68 -5.16 -10.23 19.92
CA SER A 68 -5.73 -10.66 21.20
C SER A 68 -7.23 -10.97 21.10
N TYR A 69 -8.01 -10.11 20.44
CA TYR A 69 -9.44 -10.35 20.24
C TYR A 69 -9.72 -11.61 19.42
N ILE A 70 -8.95 -11.83 18.35
CA ILE A 70 -9.06 -13.02 17.51
C ILE A 70 -8.73 -14.30 18.29
N ALA A 71 -7.74 -14.25 19.20
CA ALA A 71 -7.33 -15.37 20.02
C ALA A 71 -8.36 -15.73 21.11
N HIS A 72 -9.01 -14.73 21.72
CA HIS A 72 -9.99 -14.91 22.79
C HIS A 72 -11.44 -15.04 22.30
N ARG A 73 -11.66 -15.15 20.99
CA ARG A 73 -13.01 -15.26 20.43
C ARG A 73 -13.68 -16.56 20.90
N PRO A 74 -15.00 -16.55 21.16
CA PRO A 74 -15.72 -17.77 21.45
C PRO A 74 -15.84 -18.64 20.19
N ASN A 75 -15.88 -19.96 20.35
CA ASN A 75 -15.86 -20.93 19.23
C ASN A 75 -17.05 -20.81 18.26
N ASN A 76 -18.16 -20.22 18.70
CA ASN A 76 -19.36 -19.99 17.90
C ASN A 76 -19.35 -18.64 17.15
N ALA A 77 -18.33 -17.80 17.34
CA ALA A 77 -18.21 -16.55 16.62
C ALA A 77 -17.82 -16.77 15.15
N ALA A 78 -18.06 -15.74 14.32
CA ALA A 78 -17.58 -15.72 12.94
C ALA A 78 -16.06 -16.02 12.89
N LYS A 79 -15.64 -16.80 11.90
CA LYS A 79 -14.23 -17.18 11.76
C LYS A 79 -13.43 -16.02 11.15
N PRO A 80 -12.37 -15.54 11.81
CA PRO A 80 -11.48 -14.54 11.24
C PRO A 80 -10.61 -15.16 10.14
N PRO A 81 -10.04 -14.33 9.24
CA PRO A 81 -8.99 -14.79 8.33
C PRO A 81 -7.78 -15.31 9.11
N VAL A 82 -7.03 -16.21 8.50
CA VAL A 82 -5.76 -16.68 9.05
C VAL A 82 -4.72 -15.57 8.84
N LEU A 83 -4.14 -15.08 9.93
CA LEU A 83 -3.10 -14.05 9.89
C LEU A 83 -1.76 -14.73 10.15
N THR A 84 -1.00 -14.96 9.08
CA THR A 84 0.33 -15.58 9.16
C THR A 84 1.38 -14.56 9.63
N PRO A 85 2.54 -15.01 10.15
CA PRO A 85 3.68 -14.11 10.38
C PRO A 85 4.07 -13.34 9.11
N THR A 86 4.04 -14.02 7.96
CA THR A 86 4.30 -13.42 6.64
C THR A 86 3.37 -12.25 6.33
N PHE A 87 2.06 -12.39 6.60
CA PHE A 87 1.10 -11.30 6.42
C PHE A 87 1.52 -10.04 7.20
N TRP A 88 1.94 -10.19 8.46
CA TRP A 88 2.37 -9.05 9.28
C TRP A 88 3.64 -8.41 8.76
N VAL A 89 4.62 -9.22 8.35
CA VAL A 89 5.87 -8.74 7.77
C VAL A 89 5.61 -7.96 6.48
N ILE A 90 4.81 -8.50 5.56
CA ILE A 90 4.46 -7.83 4.30
C ILE A 90 3.70 -6.53 4.59
N THR A 91 2.71 -6.56 5.48
CA THR A 91 1.93 -5.36 5.83
C THR A 91 2.84 -4.27 6.41
N ALA A 92 3.76 -4.62 7.30
CA ALA A 92 4.72 -3.67 7.87
C ALA A 92 5.69 -3.11 6.80
N ALA A 93 6.16 -3.95 5.88
CA ALA A 93 7.10 -3.54 4.83
C ALA A 93 6.45 -2.63 3.77
N VAL A 94 5.21 -2.93 3.37
CA VAL A 94 4.51 -2.24 2.28
C VAL A 94 3.84 -0.94 2.74
N THR A 95 3.47 -0.82 4.02
CA THR A 95 2.75 0.38 4.53
C THR A 95 3.48 1.71 4.28
N PRO A 96 4.79 1.86 4.57
CA PRO A 96 5.49 3.12 4.31
C PRO A 96 5.52 3.47 2.81
N ALA A 97 5.63 2.47 1.93
CA ALA A 97 5.60 2.66 0.50
C ALA A 97 4.22 3.14 0.01
N ILE A 98 3.14 2.55 0.51
CA ILE A 98 1.77 2.99 0.20
C ILE A 98 1.56 4.44 0.65
N ALA A 99 1.97 4.78 1.87
CA ALA A 99 1.85 6.12 2.43
C ALA A 99 2.61 7.16 1.58
N HIS A 100 3.83 6.82 1.18
CA HIS A 100 4.64 7.68 0.33
C HIS A 100 3.99 7.89 -1.06
N MET A 101 3.55 6.80 -1.70
CA MET A 101 2.83 6.87 -2.98
C MET A 101 1.54 7.70 -2.89
N ASN A 102 0.78 7.60 -1.79
CA ASN A 102 -0.41 8.42 -1.58
C ASN A 102 -0.09 9.90 -1.54
N ARG A 103 0.96 10.28 -0.82
CA ARG A 103 1.40 11.68 -0.73
C ARG A 103 1.72 12.21 -2.12
N THR A 104 2.53 11.49 -2.89
CA THR A 104 2.86 11.88 -4.27
C THR A 104 1.62 11.97 -5.15
N PHE A 105 0.68 11.04 -5.04
CA PHE A 105 -0.56 11.10 -5.81
C PHE A 105 -1.47 12.27 -5.41
N VAL A 106 -1.42 12.74 -4.16
CA VAL A 106 -2.11 13.96 -3.74
C VAL A 106 -1.43 15.19 -4.33
N GLU A 107 -0.10 15.24 -4.31
CA GLU A 107 0.69 16.32 -4.92
C GLU A 107 0.42 16.40 -6.43
N LEU A 108 0.41 15.26 -7.13
CA LEU A 108 0.11 15.17 -8.57
C LEU A 108 -1.32 15.58 -8.97
N GLN A 109 -2.25 15.67 -8.02
CA GLN A 109 -3.61 16.14 -8.29
C GLN A 109 -3.73 17.68 -8.32
N ASP A 110 -2.66 18.41 -8.01
CA ASP A 110 -2.65 19.87 -8.10
C ASP A 110 -2.79 20.31 -9.56
N ARG A 111 -3.83 21.11 -9.84
CA ARG A 111 -4.19 21.60 -11.17
C ARG A 111 -3.21 22.62 -11.74
N SER A 112 -2.35 23.19 -10.88
CA SER A 112 -1.33 24.16 -11.29
C SER A 112 -0.05 23.49 -11.83
N LEU A 113 0.06 22.17 -11.72
CA LEU A 113 1.28 21.46 -12.10
C LEU A 113 1.42 21.31 -13.61
N ILE A 114 2.60 21.70 -14.09
CA ILE A 114 3.05 21.38 -15.45
C ILE A 114 3.71 19.99 -15.48
N ILE A 115 3.77 19.39 -16.68
CA ILE A 115 4.26 18.01 -16.88
C ILE A 115 5.67 17.81 -16.30
N SER A 116 6.57 18.79 -16.41
CA SER A 116 7.93 18.68 -15.87
C SER A 116 7.98 18.57 -14.34
N GLN A 117 7.05 19.24 -13.64
CA GLN A 117 6.92 19.12 -12.18
C GLN A 117 6.32 17.78 -11.78
N GLN A 118 5.33 17.29 -12.54
CA GLN A 118 4.76 15.95 -12.33
C GLN A 118 5.82 14.85 -12.46
N ARG A 119 6.70 14.96 -13.47
CA ARG A 119 7.84 14.05 -13.63
C ARG A 119 8.77 14.10 -12.43
N GLY A 120 9.12 15.29 -11.94
CA GLY A 120 9.95 15.46 -10.75
C GLY A 120 9.37 14.79 -9.49
N PHE A 121 8.05 14.87 -9.28
CA PHE A 121 7.39 14.18 -8.16
C PHE A 121 7.45 12.66 -8.31
N LEU A 122 7.27 12.13 -9.52
CA LEU A 122 7.39 10.69 -9.79
C LEU A 122 8.82 10.17 -9.60
N ASP A 123 9.83 10.91 -10.09
CA ASP A 123 11.24 10.54 -9.95
C ASP A 123 11.68 10.55 -8.47
N SER A 124 11.24 11.55 -7.70
CA SER A 124 11.48 11.60 -6.25
C SER A 124 10.84 10.41 -5.56
N MET A 125 9.59 10.11 -5.90
CA MET A 125 8.86 8.97 -5.32
C MET A 125 9.57 7.64 -5.62
N LEU A 126 10.04 7.44 -6.86
CA LEU A 126 10.78 6.24 -7.24
C LEU A 126 12.08 6.12 -6.45
N THR A 127 12.83 7.22 -6.32
CA THR A 127 14.10 7.25 -5.58
C THR A 127 13.88 6.87 -4.11
N ASP A 128 12.88 7.45 -3.47
CA ASP A 128 12.55 7.17 -2.07
C ASP A 128 12.12 5.72 -1.86
N LEU A 129 11.35 5.14 -2.80
CA LEU A 129 10.96 3.73 -2.75
C LEU A 129 12.15 2.78 -2.91
N VAL A 130 13.09 3.09 -3.82
CA VAL A 130 14.32 2.31 -4.01
C VAL A 130 15.14 2.28 -2.72
N VAL A 131 15.31 3.45 -2.08
CA VAL A 131 16.02 3.57 -0.80
C VAL A 131 15.28 2.81 0.31
N LEU A 132 13.97 3.00 0.42
CA LEU A 132 13.12 2.37 1.44
C LEU A 132 13.23 0.84 1.42
N PHE A 133 13.17 0.25 0.23
CA PHE A 133 13.28 -1.19 0.06
C PHE A 133 14.73 -1.69 -0.04
N SER A 134 15.71 -0.78 0.09
CA SER A 134 17.13 -1.09 -0.09
C SER A 134 17.37 -1.94 -1.34
N ILE A 135 16.65 -1.62 -2.42
CA ILE A 135 16.77 -2.33 -3.69
C ILE A 135 18.17 -1.99 -4.21
N LYS A 136 19.08 -2.95 -4.11
CA LYS A 136 20.36 -2.90 -4.80
C LYS A 136 20.06 -3.08 -6.28
N ASP A 137 19.69 -2.01 -6.96
CA ASP A 137 19.52 -2.07 -8.39
C ASP A 137 20.91 -2.10 -9.04
N ALA A 138 21.10 -3.01 -10.00
CA ALA A 138 22.24 -2.98 -10.90
C ALA A 138 22.16 -1.80 -11.89
N ARG A 139 21.06 -1.03 -11.86
CA ARG A 139 20.76 0.14 -12.73
C ARG A 139 20.67 1.47 -11.98
N THR A 140 20.96 1.51 -10.68
CA THR A 140 20.99 2.75 -9.87
C THR A 140 22.39 3.33 -9.70
N ASP A 141 23.35 2.91 -10.52
CA ASP A 141 24.46 3.81 -10.81
C ASP A 141 23.91 5.02 -11.57
N VAL A 142 24.49 6.20 -11.35
CA VAL A 142 24.05 7.45 -12.01
C VAL A 142 24.00 7.27 -13.54
N ALA A 143 24.80 6.34 -14.08
CA ALA A 143 24.80 5.92 -15.48
C ALA A 143 23.51 5.19 -15.92
N GLY A 144 22.93 4.30 -15.11
CA GLY A 144 21.72 3.54 -15.47
C GLY A 144 20.45 4.40 -15.53
N MET A 145 20.35 5.43 -14.70
CA MET A 145 19.25 6.41 -14.78
C MET A 145 19.37 7.33 -16.00
N ASP A 146 20.60 7.71 -16.39
CA ASP A 146 20.82 8.45 -17.64
C ASP A 146 20.54 7.59 -18.88
N GLN A 147 20.79 6.28 -18.81
CA GLN A 147 20.50 5.33 -19.89
C GLN A 147 18.98 5.15 -20.12
N LEU A 148 18.19 5.00 -19.05
CA LEU A 148 16.72 4.96 -19.15
C LEU A 148 16.15 6.28 -19.70
N ARG A 149 16.77 7.40 -19.32
CA ARG A 149 16.41 8.74 -19.81
C ARG A 149 16.71 8.90 -21.31
N ALA A 150 17.78 8.28 -21.81
CA ALA A 150 18.12 8.24 -23.23
C ALA A 150 17.17 7.31 -24.01
N ASP A 151 16.88 6.12 -23.50
CA ASP A 151 16.03 5.13 -24.18
C ASP A 151 14.55 5.56 -24.30
N GLU A 152 14.05 6.40 -23.39
CA GLU A 152 12.72 7.02 -23.52
C GLU A 152 12.71 8.20 -24.50
N PHE A 153 13.81 8.95 -24.62
CA PHE A 153 13.88 10.14 -25.48
C PHE A 153 14.03 9.77 -26.98
N TYR A 154 14.65 8.64 -27.30
CA TYR A 154 14.83 8.18 -28.68
C TYR A 154 13.67 7.36 -29.26
N LYS A 155 12.57 7.17 -28.52
CA LYS A 155 11.39 6.41 -29.00
C LYS A 155 10.25 7.26 -29.55
N GLU A 156 10.42 8.58 -29.64
CA GLU A 156 9.37 9.50 -30.16
C GLU A 156 9.52 9.91 -31.64
N GLU A 157 10.44 9.33 -32.42
CA GLU A 157 10.51 9.61 -33.87
C GLU A 157 10.62 8.35 -34.72
N GLU A 158 9.50 7.64 -34.90
CA GLU A 158 9.22 6.97 -36.19
C GLU A 158 7.72 7.12 -36.49
N TRP A 159 7.41 8.08 -37.37
CA TRP A 159 6.13 8.23 -38.06
C TRP A 159 6.05 7.22 -39.21
#